data_AF-A0A959QTP4-F1
#
_entry.id   AF-A0A959QTP4-F1
#
_cell.length_a   1.000
_cell.length_b   1.000
_cell.length_c   1.000
_cell.angle_alpha   90.00
_cell.angle_beta   90.00
_cell.angle_gamma   90.00
#
_symmetry.space_group_name_H-M   'P 1'
#
loop_
_entity.id
_entity.type
_entity.pdbx_description
1 polymer ?
#
loop_
_entity_poly.entity_id
_entity_poly.type
_entity_poly.pdbx_seq_one_letter_code
_entity_poly.pdbx_strand_id
1 'polypeptide(L)'
;MNKTPRLLSWLVIPLVLSASSCDPFGNSHTQVVEPIPQVGKVEGWAPVYAADDVAGTIASKDPQAIEKGGKIYVRGHMLYQVEVGKGIHVIDIQDGNNPQKVKFIQVTGAQEMAVMDNNLYTNNVNDLVVLNISDINNVQVIDRVSGVFHLVDPTLPPVAGYFECVDASKGVVVGWEPKTLNNPVCRRN
;
A
#
# COMPACT_ATOMS: atom_id res chain seq x y z
N MET A 1 -58.23 -5.96 26.11
CA MET A 1 -59.37 -5.43 26.90
C MET A 1 -58.73 -4.88 28.18
N ASN A 2 -58.74 -3.60 28.52
CA ASN A 2 -59.84 -2.63 28.54
C ASN A 2 -59.36 -1.22 28.21
N LYS A 3 -60.14 -0.55 27.36
CA LYS A 3 -60.19 0.91 27.23
C LYS A 3 -61.12 1.45 28.32
N THR A 4 -60.79 2.57 28.95
CA THR A 4 -61.78 3.52 29.48
C THR A 4 -61.19 4.94 29.53
N PRO A 5 -62.01 5.99 29.37
CA PRO A 5 -61.61 7.27 28.78
C PRO A 5 -61.84 8.48 29.70
N ARG A 6 -61.75 9.69 29.13
CA ARG A 6 -62.14 11.04 29.62
C ARG A 6 -61.03 11.78 30.40
N LEU A 7 -60.79 13.09 30.25
CA LEU A 7 -61.63 14.21 29.78
C LEU A 7 -60.84 15.25 28.95
N LEU A 8 -61.58 15.93 28.08
CA LEU A 8 -61.28 17.20 27.44
C LEU A 8 -60.96 18.29 28.49
N SER A 9 -59.81 18.96 28.37
CA SER A 9 -59.64 20.33 28.87
C SER A 9 -59.15 21.22 27.74
N TRP A 10 -59.97 22.20 27.39
CA TRP A 10 -59.63 23.27 26.47
C TRP A 10 -58.67 24.22 27.19
N LEU A 11 -57.40 24.23 26.80
CA LEU A 11 -56.43 25.24 27.21
C LEU A 11 -56.06 26.06 25.98
N VAL A 12 -56.60 27.28 25.98
CA VAL A 12 -56.24 28.38 25.10
C VAL A 12 -54.75 28.67 25.31
N ILE A 13 -53.92 28.44 24.29
CA ILE A 13 -52.52 28.86 24.30
C ILE A 13 -52.38 30.07 23.37
N PRO A 14 -51.80 31.20 23.84
CA PRO A 14 -51.82 32.46 23.13
C PRO A 14 -50.97 32.41 21.86
N LEU A 15 -51.44 33.16 20.87
CA LEU A 15 -50.76 33.52 19.63
C LEU A 15 -49.35 34.07 19.94
N VAL A 16 -48.32 33.24 19.74
CA VAL A 16 -46.92 33.68 19.80
C VAL A 16 -46.63 34.43 18.50
N LEU A 17 -46.56 35.77 18.58
CA LEU A 17 -46.00 36.61 17.54
C LEU A 17 -44.54 36.18 17.32
N SER A 18 -44.24 35.53 16.20
CA SER A 18 -42.87 35.34 15.76
C SER A 18 -42.31 36.68 15.31
N ALA A 19 -41.49 37.31 16.15
CA ALA A 19 -40.56 38.32 15.67
C ALA A 19 -39.49 37.58 14.86
N SER A 20 -39.60 37.63 13.54
CA SER A 20 -38.52 37.25 12.65
C SER A 20 -37.36 38.21 12.90
N SER A 21 -36.38 37.82 13.70
CA SER A 21 -35.12 38.55 13.71
C SER A 21 -34.44 38.29 12.37
N CYS A 22 -34.37 39.30 11.52
CA CYS A 22 -33.32 39.33 10.50
C CYS A 22 -31.99 39.29 11.26
N ASP A 23 -31.23 38.21 11.12
CA ASP A 23 -29.83 38.18 11.55
C ASP A 23 -29.10 39.28 10.75
N PRO A 24 -28.62 40.37 11.39
CA PRO A 24 -27.88 41.42 10.70
C PRO A 24 -26.42 40.98 10.46
N PHE A 25 -26.07 39.76 10.89
CA PHE A 25 -24.78 39.12 10.67
C PHE A 25 -24.99 37.84 9.88
N GLY A 26 -25.54 38.01 8.67
CA GLY A 26 -25.36 37.06 7.59
C GLY A 26 -23.87 37.00 7.23
N ASN A 27 -23.08 36.38 8.08
CA ASN A 27 -21.76 35.92 7.70
C ASN A 27 -22.00 34.74 6.78
N SER A 28 -22.18 35.06 5.49
CA SER A 28 -21.70 34.19 4.44
C SER A 28 -20.25 33.90 4.78
N HIS A 29 -20.02 32.79 5.48
CA HIS A 29 -18.70 32.19 5.56
C HIS A 29 -18.39 31.70 4.16
N THR A 30 -18.06 32.63 3.25
CA THR A 30 -17.13 32.35 2.18
C THR A 30 -15.93 31.75 2.89
N GLN A 31 -15.81 30.43 2.82
CA GLN A 31 -14.60 29.72 3.17
C GLN A 31 -13.50 30.44 2.38
N VAL A 32 -12.71 31.24 3.08
CA VAL A 32 -11.48 31.77 2.51
C VAL A 32 -10.63 30.54 2.31
N VAL A 33 -10.67 29.98 1.11
CA VAL A 33 -9.76 28.91 0.72
C VAL A 33 -8.40 29.56 0.72
N GLU A 34 -7.66 29.41 1.81
CA GLU A 34 -6.28 29.85 1.87
C GLU A 34 -5.53 29.23 0.68
N PRO A 35 -4.74 30.02 -0.06
CA PRO A 35 -4.02 29.50 -1.21
C PRO A 35 -3.10 28.37 -0.75
N ILE A 36 -3.18 27.22 -1.44
CA ILE A 36 -2.33 26.06 -1.18
C ILE A 36 -0.87 26.54 -1.19
N PRO A 37 -0.09 26.30 -0.12
CA PRO A 37 1.30 26.76 -0.04
C PRO A 37 2.10 26.30 -1.27
N GLN A 38 2.57 27.25 -2.07
CA GLN A 38 3.36 26.98 -3.27
C GLN A 38 4.83 26.87 -2.86
N VAL A 39 5.22 25.70 -2.33
CA VAL A 39 6.61 25.44 -1.90
C VAL A 39 7.58 25.18 -3.06
N GLY A 40 7.10 25.20 -4.30
CA GLY A 40 7.88 24.95 -5.50
C GLY A 40 8.19 23.48 -5.73
N LYS A 41 9.27 23.22 -6.46
CA LYS A 41 9.77 21.86 -6.69
C LYS A 41 10.67 21.44 -5.53
N VAL A 42 10.37 20.30 -4.92
CA VAL A 42 11.14 19.76 -3.79
C VAL A 42 11.39 18.27 -4.00
N GLU A 43 12.52 17.79 -3.50
CA GLU A 43 12.77 16.35 -3.40
C GLU A 43 11.93 15.76 -2.27
N GLY A 44 11.29 14.63 -2.53
CA GLY A 44 10.42 13.96 -1.58
C GLY A 44 10.18 12.52 -1.96
N TRP A 45 9.07 11.96 -1.46
CA TRP A 45 8.70 10.57 -1.70
C TRP A 45 7.35 10.46 -2.39
N ALA A 46 7.20 9.46 -3.24
CA ALA A 46 5.92 9.06 -3.80
C ALA A 46 5.55 7.64 -3.36
N PRO A 47 4.28 7.39 -3.02
CA PRO A 47 3.80 6.05 -2.70
C PRO A 47 3.82 5.16 -3.95
N VAL A 48 4.33 3.94 -3.79
CA VAL A 48 4.23 2.87 -4.77
C VAL A 48 3.01 2.04 -4.41
N TYR A 49 2.03 1.99 -5.31
CA TYR A 49 0.79 1.25 -5.10
C TYR A 49 0.86 -0.14 -5.72
N ALA A 50 0.20 -1.10 -5.06
CA ALA A 50 -0.19 -2.35 -5.68
C ALA A 50 -1.70 -2.34 -5.95
N ALA A 51 -2.11 -2.94 -7.07
CA ALA A 51 -3.50 -3.26 -7.34
C ALA A 51 -4.05 -4.21 -6.26
N ASP A 52 -5.36 -4.17 -6.02
CA ASP A 52 -6.02 -4.83 -4.88
C ASP A 52 -5.61 -6.30 -4.69
N ASP A 53 -5.48 -6.68 -3.41
CA ASP A 53 -4.89 -7.91 -2.87
C ASP A 53 -3.36 -8.09 -3.07
N VAL A 54 -2.59 -7.27 -2.36
CA VAL A 54 -1.13 -7.39 -2.20
C VAL A 54 -0.72 -8.76 -1.65
N ALA A 55 -1.58 -9.38 -0.85
CA ALA A 55 -1.33 -10.69 -0.28
C ALA A 55 -1.45 -11.81 -1.33
N GLY A 56 -2.23 -11.62 -2.40
CA GLY A 56 -2.51 -12.65 -3.40
C GLY A 56 -1.57 -12.70 -4.62
N THR A 57 -0.70 -11.72 -4.86
CA THR A 57 0.07 -11.64 -6.12
C THR A 57 1.42 -12.35 -6.08
N ILE A 58 1.44 -13.59 -5.58
CA ILE A 58 2.59 -14.50 -5.68
C ILE A 58 2.34 -15.47 -6.84
N ALA A 59 3.21 -15.45 -7.84
CA ALA A 59 3.03 -16.27 -9.04
C ALA A 59 4.34 -16.54 -9.77
N SER A 60 4.43 -17.72 -10.40
CA SER A 60 5.44 -18.00 -11.41
C SER A 60 5.10 -17.29 -12.71
N LYS A 61 6.01 -16.44 -13.19
CA LYS A 61 5.93 -15.72 -14.45
C LYS A 61 7.10 -16.08 -15.35
N ASP A 62 6.97 -15.75 -16.63
CA ASP A 62 8.07 -15.86 -17.58
C ASP A 62 9.24 -14.94 -17.18
N PRO A 63 10.47 -15.26 -17.64
CA PRO A 63 11.66 -14.47 -17.37
C PRO A 63 11.47 -12.98 -17.61
N GLN A 64 12.04 -12.16 -16.73
CA GLN A 64 11.99 -10.71 -16.84
C GLN A 64 13.39 -10.08 -16.92
N ALA A 65 13.46 -8.85 -17.42
CA ALA A 65 14.67 -8.05 -17.31
C ALA A 65 14.99 -7.79 -15.82
N ILE A 66 16.28 -7.73 -15.50
CA ILE A 66 16.70 -7.29 -14.17
C ILE A 66 16.82 -5.78 -14.24
N GLU A 67 16.12 -5.07 -13.36
CA GLU A 67 16.16 -3.60 -13.31
C GLU A 67 16.92 -3.13 -12.06
N LYS A 68 16.53 -3.62 -10.90
CA LYS A 68 17.09 -3.30 -9.59
C LYS A 68 17.38 -4.59 -8.83
N GLY A 69 18.41 -5.29 -9.29
CA GLY A 69 18.89 -6.52 -8.67
C GLY A 69 19.32 -6.32 -7.21
N GLY A 70 18.96 -7.28 -6.38
CA GLY A 70 19.29 -7.36 -4.96
C GLY A 70 20.16 -8.58 -4.64
N LYS A 71 19.97 -9.13 -3.44
CA LYS A 71 20.72 -10.28 -2.95
C LYS A 71 20.52 -11.52 -3.83
N ILE A 72 21.51 -12.39 -3.82
CA ILE A 72 21.51 -13.66 -4.55
C ILE A 72 21.63 -14.84 -3.59
N TYR A 73 21.07 -15.98 -4.01
CA TYR A 73 21.22 -17.27 -3.34
C TYR A 73 21.44 -18.36 -4.39
N VAL A 74 22.35 -19.29 -4.15
CA VAL A 74 22.65 -20.39 -5.08
C VAL A 74 22.30 -21.73 -4.44
N ARG A 75 21.52 -22.55 -5.14
CA ARG A 75 21.18 -23.93 -4.77
C ARG A 75 21.41 -24.85 -5.96
N GLY A 76 22.44 -25.69 -5.89
CA GLY A 76 22.83 -26.53 -7.03
C GLY A 76 23.18 -25.67 -8.23
N HIS A 77 22.47 -25.86 -9.34
CA HIS A 77 22.64 -25.09 -10.59
C HIS A 77 21.61 -23.98 -10.75
N MET A 78 20.83 -23.68 -9.71
CA MET A 78 19.87 -22.57 -9.72
C MET A 78 20.39 -21.41 -8.88
N LEU A 79 20.43 -20.23 -9.49
CA LEU A 79 20.65 -18.95 -8.85
C LEU A 79 19.31 -18.21 -8.73
N TYR A 80 18.99 -17.83 -7.52
CA TYR A 80 17.86 -16.96 -7.20
C TYR A 80 18.41 -15.56 -6.97
N GLN A 81 17.79 -14.54 -7.56
CA GLN A 81 18.17 -13.14 -7.36
C GLN A 81 16.94 -12.28 -7.06
N VAL A 82 16.96 -11.54 -5.96
CA VAL A 82 15.89 -10.58 -5.66
C VAL A 82 15.84 -9.50 -6.75
N GLU A 83 14.64 -9.18 -7.22
CA GLU A 83 14.30 -7.93 -7.89
C GLU A 83 13.59 -7.04 -6.87
N VAL A 84 14.26 -5.98 -6.43
CA VAL A 84 13.83 -5.22 -5.26
C VAL A 84 12.41 -4.67 -5.44
N GLY A 85 11.50 -5.13 -4.60
CA GLY A 85 10.09 -4.74 -4.57
C GLY A 85 9.18 -5.50 -5.54
N LYS A 86 9.72 -6.33 -6.45
CA LYS A 86 8.92 -7.01 -7.49
C LYS A 86 8.88 -8.53 -7.33
N GLY A 87 9.97 -9.17 -6.91
CA GLY A 87 10.03 -10.63 -6.83
C GLY A 87 11.45 -11.20 -6.90
N ILE A 88 11.59 -12.38 -7.50
CA ILE A 88 12.81 -13.18 -7.49
C ILE A 88 13.04 -13.78 -8.88
N HIS A 89 14.15 -13.44 -9.51
CA HIS A 89 14.63 -14.07 -10.74
C HIS A 89 15.16 -15.47 -10.43
N VAL A 90 14.81 -16.45 -11.27
CA VAL A 90 15.35 -17.81 -11.25
C VAL A 90 16.21 -17.99 -12.49
N ILE A 91 17.49 -18.28 -12.28
CA ILE A 91 18.52 -18.34 -13.31
C ILE A 91 19.21 -19.70 -13.23
N ASP A 92 19.16 -20.45 -14.32
CA ASP A 92 19.95 -21.66 -14.49
C ASP A 92 21.40 -21.28 -14.81
N ILE A 93 22.32 -21.78 -13.99
CA ILE A 93 23.75 -21.55 -14.07
C ILE A 93 24.52 -22.87 -14.31
N GLN A 94 23.87 -23.90 -14.86
CA GLN A 94 24.51 -25.18 -15.21
C GLN A 94 25.69 -24.98 -16.17
N ASP A 95 25.53 -24.14 -17.19
CA ASP A 95 26.65 -23.60 -17.97
C ASP A 95 27.02 -22.22 -17.41
N GLY A 96 28.08 -22.18 -16.60
CA GLY A 96 28.55 -20.94 -15.97
C GLY A 96 28.99 -19.85 -16.96
N ASN A 97 29.26 -20.20 -18.23
CA ASN A 97 29.58 -19.22 -19.26
C ASN A 97 28.35 -18.67 -19.98
N ASN A 98 27.18 -19.30 -19.79
CA ASN A 98 25.94 -18.95 -20.48
C ASN A 98 24.72 -19.09 -19.55
N PRO A 99 24.62 -18.28 -18.48
CA PRO A 99 23.50 -18.34 -17.55
C PRO A 99 22.16 -18.02 -18.23
N GLN A 100 21.13 -18.82 -17.96
CA GLN A 100 19.81 -18.70 -18.57
C GLN A 100 18.77 -18.27 -17.56
N LYS A 101 18.08 -17.15 -17.79
CA LYS A 101 16.90 -16.81 -16.99
C LYS A 101 15.76 -17.75 -17.36
N VAL A 102 15.27 -18.53 -16.40
CA VAL A 102 14.26 -19.57 -16.65
C VAL A 102 12.87 -19.18 -16.17
N LYS A 103 12.75 -18.47 -15.04
CA LYS A 103 11.48 -17.96 -14.51
C LYS A 103 11.66 -16.70 -13.68
N PHE A 104 10.54 -16.03 -13.41
CA PHE A 104 10.43 -14.97 -12.43
C PHE A 104 9.34 -15.31 -11.43
N ILE A 105 9.69 -15.45 -10.16
CA ILE A 105 8.73 -15.63 -9.08
C ILE A 105 8.32 -14.24 -8.62
N GLN A 106 7.15 -13.79 -9.04
CA GLN A 106 6.61 -12.52 -8.59
C GLN A 106 6.27 -12.62 -7.10
N VAL A 107 6.77 -11.68 -6.31
CA VAL A 107 6.42 -11.49 -4.90
C VAL A 107 6.50 -10.00 -4.63
N THR A 108 5.33 -9.34 -4.62
CA THR A 108 5.25 -7.90 -4.38
C THR A 108 5.91 -7.53 -3.05
N GLY A 109 6.78 -6.53 -3.08
CA GLY A 109 7.50 -6.05 -1.90
C GLY A 109 8.71 -6.88 -1.49
N ALA A 110 9.09 -7.94 -2.23
CA ALA A 110 10.25 -8.75 -1.87
C ALA A 110 11.56 -7.94 -1.88
N GLN A 111 12.28 -7.98 -0.77
CA GLN A 111 13.56 -7.30 -0.59
C GLN A 111 14.65 -8.26 -0.12
N GLU A 112 14.25 -9.34 0.54
CA GLU A 112 15.13 -10.32 1.16
C GLU A 112 14.71 -11.74 0.77
N MET A 113 15.65 -12.68 0.76
CA MET A 113 15.31 -14.09 0.65
C MET A 113 16.29 -15.00 1.39
N ALA A 114 15.79 -16.15 1.80
CA ALA A 114 16.57 -17.31 2.18
C ALA A 114 15.96 -18.56 1.54
N VAL A 115 16.77 -19.56 1.23
CA VAL A 115 16.29 -20.84 0.69
C VAL A 115 16.84 -21.97 1.56
N MET A 116 15.95 -22.87 1.96
CA MET A 116 16.30 -24.10 2.67
C MET A 116 15.52 -25.24 2.04
N ASP A 117 16.23 -26.24 1.52
CA ASP A 117 15.63 -27.30 0.70
C ASP A 117 14.75 -26.74 -0.42
N ASN A 118 13.49 -27.16 -0.50
CA ASN A 118 12.52 -26.68 -1.48
C ASN A 118 11.70 -25.48 -0.97
N ASN A 119 12.10 -24.85 0.14
CA ASN A 119 11.38 -23.74 0.73
C ASN A 119 12.15 -22.44 0.53
N LEU A 120 11.52 -21.47 -0.11
CA LEU A 120 12.01 -20.10 -0.24
C LEU A 120 11.24 -19.23 0.75
N TYR A 121 11.98 -18.57 1.64
CA TYR A 121 11.47 -17.62 2.63
C TYR A 121 11.73 -16.22 2.09
N THR A 122 10.70 -15.39 2.05
CA THR A 122 10.84 -13.99 1.62
C THR A 122 9.75 -13.15 2.27
N ASN A 123 9.91 -11.83 2.22
CA ASN A 123 8.88 -10.92 2.64
C ASN A 123 7.91 -10.63 1.48
N ASN A 124 6.62 -10.53 1.78
CA ASN A 124 5.61 -9.98 0.90
C ASN A 124 5.07 -8.72 1.57
N VAL A 125 5.69 -7.58 1.23
CA VAL A 125 5.56 -6.33 1.98
C VAL A 125 5.93 -6.55 3.46
N ASN A 126 4.95 -6.57 4.38
CA ASN A 126 5.16 -6.73 5.82
C ASN A 126 4.95 -8.18 6.31
N ASP A 127 4.50 -9.08 5.42
CA ASP A 127 4.30 -10.49 5.75
C ASP A 127 5.59 -11.28 5.50
N LEU A 128 5.82 -12.33 6.29
CA LEU A 128 6.74 -13.41 5.95
C LEU A 128 5.96 -14.48 5.18
N VAL A 129 6.43 -14.87 4.00
CA VAL A 129 5.86 -15.95 3.20
C VAL A 129 6.87 -17.05 2.95
N VAL A 130 6.41 -18.29 2.95
CA VAL A 130 7.20 -19.46 2.60
C VAL A 130 6.63 -20.06 1.32
N LEU A 131 7.47 -20.14 0.29
CA LEU A 131 7.13 -20.68 -1.02
C LEU A 131 7.75 -22.05 -1.18
N ASN A 132 6.95 -23.04 -1.54
CA ASN A 132 7.46 -24.27 -2.10
C ASN A 132 7.91 -24.02 -3.55
N ILE A 133 9.19 -24.26 -3.79
CA ILE A 133 9.87 -24.07 -5.09
C ILE A 133 10.34 -25.40 -5.71
N SER A 134 9.73 -26.53 -5.34
CA SER A 134 10.05 -27.83 -5.95
C SER A 134 9.67 -27.88 -7.43
N ASP A 135 8.65 -27.13 -7.83
CA ASP A 135 8.32 -26.84 -9.23
C ASP A 135 8.29 -25.32 -9.43
N ILE A 136 9.33 -24.79 -10.07
CA ILE A 136 9.48 -23.35 -10.35
C ILE A 136 8.43 -22.81 -11.33
N ASN A 137 7.76 -23.69 -12.09
CA ASN A 137 6.68 -23.27 -12.99
C ASN A 137 5.38 -23.04 -12.24
N ASN A 138 5.26 -23.57 -11.03
CA ASN A 138 4.05 -23.51 -10.22
C ASN A 138 4.39 -23.42 -8.73
N VAL A 139 5.02 -22.32 -8.32
CA VAL A 139 5.34 -22.10 -6.90
C VAL A 139 4.06 -22.02 -6.06
N GLN A 140 4.11 -22.57 -4.84
CA GLN A 140 2.96 -22.58 -3.92
C GLN A 140 3.32 -21.85 -2.63
N VAL A 141 2.45 -20.95 -2.18
CA VAL A 141 2.54 -20.41 -0.81
C VAL A 141 2.13 -21.53 0.14
N ILE A 142 3.06 -22.03 0.93
CA ILE A 142 2.82 -23.12 1.89
C ILE A 142 2.68 -22.64 3.33
N ASP A 143 3.16 -21.43 3.62
CA ASP A 143 2.96 -20.78 4.91
C ASP A 143 3.04 -19.25 4.76
N ARG A 144 2.36 -18.55 5.67
CA ARG A 144 2.37 -17.09 5.76
C ARG A 144 2.18 -16.68 7.21
N VAL A 145 3.08 -15.80 7.67
CA VAL A 145 2.93 -15.11 8.94
C VAL A 145 2.77 -13.62 8.64
N SER A 146 1.58 -13.09 8.90
CA SER A 146 1.25 -11.71 8.56
C SER A 146 1.84 -10.69 9.53
N GLY A 147 2.27 -9.55 9.00
CA GLY A 147 2.70 -8.39 9.80
C GLY A 147 3.92 -8.62 10.70
N VAL A 148 4.77 -9.59 10.36
CA VAL A 148 6.03 -9.87 11.10
C VAL A 148 7.02 -8.73 10.94
N PHE A 149 6.98 -8.03 9.81
CA PHE A 149 7.89 -6.94 9.51
C PHE A 149 7.20 -5.57 9.57
N HIS A 150 8.04 -4.54 9.72
CA HIS A 150 7.66 -3.13 9.63
C HIS A 150 8.46 -2.45 8.51
N LEU A 151 8.45 -3.04 7.32
CA LEU A 151 9.25 -2.58 6.17
C LEU A 151 8.57 -1.41 5.45
N VAL A 152 7.23 -1.40 5.44
CA VAL A 152 6.44 -0.38 4.76
C VAL A 152 5.36 0.14 5.70
N ASP A 153 5.41 1.44 5.98
CA ASP A 153 4.27 2.18 6.55
C ASP A 153 3.39 2.64 5.37
N PRO A 154 2.10 2.25 5.33
CA PRO A 154 1.23 2.59 4.22
C PRO A 154 0.79 4.07 4.22
N THR A 155 1.06 4.80 5.29
CA THR A 155 0.62 6.18 5.49
C THR A 155 1.77 7.18 5.44
N LEU A 156 2.99 6.75 5.75
CA LEU A 156 4.15 7.64 5.86
C LEU A 156 5.40 7.12 5.13
N PRO A 157 6.15 8.00 4.44
CA PRO A 157 7.42 7.65 3.82
C PRO A 157 8.51 7.40 4.88
N PRO A 158 9.60 6.69 4.57
CA PRO A 158 10.61 6.29 5.57
C PRO A 158 11.38 7.44 6.21
N VAL A 159 11.50 8.59 5.54
CA VAL A 159 12.27 9.75 5.99
C VAL A 159 11.36 10.98 6.10
N ALA A 160 11.59 11.82 7.11
CA ALA A 160 10.90 13.10 7.27
C ALA A 160 11.11 14.01 6.04
N GLY A 161 10.09 14.79 5.70
CA GLY A 161 10.09 15.62 4.48
C GLY A 161 8.75 15.62 3.75
N TYR A 162 8.71 16.26 2.58
CA TYR A 162 7.52 16.30 1.73
C TYR A 162 7.30 14.98 1.01
N PHE A 163 6.03 14.63 0.80
CA PHE A 163 5.65 13.46 0.02
C PHE A 163 4.36 13.70 -0.76
N GLU A 164 4.15 12.92 -1.83
CA GLU A 164 2.87 12.87 -2.53
C GLU A 164 1.83 12.25 -1.59
N CYS A 165 0.74 12.96 -1.33
CA CYS A 165 -0.32 12.47 -0.45
C CYS A 165 -0.83 11.09 -0.90
N VAL A 166 -0.99 10.19 0.06
CA VAL A 166 -1.55 8.86 -0.22
C VAL A 166 -2.97 9.00 -0.74
N ASP A 167 -3.23 8.33 -1.85
CA ASP A 167 -4.50 8.26 -2.54
C ASP A 167 -5.02 6.83 -2.42
N ALA A 168 -5.99 6.65 -1.52
CA ALA A 168 -6.58 5.34 -1.25
C ALA A 168 -7.27 4.72 -2.48
N SER A 169 -7.60 5.50 -3.51
CA SER A 169 -8.20 4.98 -4.75
C SER A 169 -7.20 4.26 -5.66
N LYS A 170 -5.90 4.45 -5.45
CA LYS A 170 -4.83 3.81 -6.24
C LYS A 170 -4.42 2.43 -5.72
N GLY A 171 -4.99 1.99 -4.60
CA GLY A 171 -4.72 0.69 -3.97
C GLY A 171 -3.92 0.83 -2.68
N VAL A 172 -3.29 -0.27 -2.26
CA VAL A 172 -2.49 -0.31 -1.03
C VAL A 172 -1.08 0.17 -1.31
N VAL A 173 -0.54 1.02 -0.45
CA VAL A 173 0.87 1.45 -0.51
C VAL A 173 1.77 0.29 -0.09
N VAL A 174 2.61 -0.16 -1.02
CA VAL A 174 3.56 -1.27 -0.85
C VAL A 174 5.02 -0.83 -0.85
N GLY A 175 5.25 0.48 -0.92
CA GLY A 175 6.57 1.07 -0.86
C GLY A 175 6.54 2.57 -1.10
N TRP A 176 7.72 3.16 -1.05
CA TRP A 176 7.95 4.58 -1.31
C TRP A 176 9.17 4.73 -2.21
N GLU A 177 9.09 5.61 -3.20
CA GLU A 177 10.19 5.90 -4.11
C GLU A 177 10.55 7.40 -4.10
N PRO A 178 11.84 7.77 -4.25
CA PRO A 178 12.23 9.16 -4.38
C PRO A 178 11.62 9.81 -5.61
N LYS A 179 11.11 11.04 -5.48
CA LYS A 179 10.50 11.80 -6.57
C LYS A 179 10.67 13.30 -6.35
N THR A 180 10.94 14.03 -7.43
CA THR A 180 10.80 15.48 -7.44
C THR A 180 9.31 15.84 -7.49
N LEU A 181 8.80 16.43 -6.42
CA LEU A 181 7.40 16.81 -6.23
C LEU A 181 7.18 18.27 -6.63
N ASN A 182 6.00 18.59 -7.13
CA ASN A 182 5.61 19.96 -7.47
C ASN A 182 4.53 20.46 -6.50
N ASN A 183 4.88 21.44 -5.67
CA ASN A 183 4.02 22.01 -4.63
C ASN A 183 3.32 20.95 -3.75
N PRO A 184 4.05 19.99 -3.15
CA PRO A 184 3.44 19.00 -2.28
C PRO A 184 2.85 19.63 -1.02
N VAL A 185 1.73 19.08 -0.57
CA VAL A 185 1.02 19.51 0.65
C VAL A 185 1.32 18.58 1.83
N CYS A 186 1.46 17.28 1.57
CA CYS A 186 1.74 16.30 2.60
C CYS A 186 3.21 16.34 3.04
N ARG A 187 3.42 16.30 4.36
CA ARG A 187 4.74 16.37 4.97
C ARG A 187 4.80 15.50 6.23
N ARG A 188 5.86 14.72 6.35
CA ARG A 188 6.24 14.00 7.58
C ARG A 188 7.15 14.91 8.39
N ASN A 189 6.78 15.14 9.66
CA ASN A 189 7.54 15.93 10.62
C ASN A 189 8.71 15.14 11.22
#